data_AF-A0A427KWQ6-F1
#
_entry.id   AF-A0A427KWQ6-F1
#
_cell.length_a   1.000
_cell.length_b   1.000
_cell.length_c   1.000
_cell.angle_alpha   90.00
_cell.angle_beta   90.00
_cell.angle_gamma   90.00
#
_symmetry.space_group_name_H-M   'P 1'
#
loop_
_entity.id
_entity.type
_entity.pdbx_description
1 polymer ?
#
loop_
_entity_poly.entity_id
_entity_poly.type
_entity_poly.pdbx_seq_one_letter_code
_entity_poly.pdbx_strand_id
1 'polypeptide(L)'
;MKETSMEIALGPVFYHWSSERLAAFYESIAAEPAIDRVYLGEVVCGKRSPLTEHALAAAAERLIEAGKTVVWSGLALPATVRDRKAIAALSQVPDLIEVNDVSALLVREGPFVAGPLLNVYNEGAVEELARLGCVRLCPNVELSLEAIGEIAARRPGMEIELFAFGRLPLALSGRCYHARSHSLHKDACQFVCDQDPDGMTLRTLEGEPFLAVNGVQTQSYGIQMPDFSVTELRAAGVNALRLSPHTGDMAAVARAFRAYADNSLTARELAENVRAVVSSTPFVGGYLHGQAGVAPARFA
;
A
#
# COMPACT_ATOMS: atom_id res chain seq x y z
N MET A 1 29.03 -1.03 12.80
CA MET A 1 27.93 -0.16 12.34
C MET A 1 26.66 -0.69 12.96
N LYS A 2 25.85 0.12 13.65
CA LYS A 2 24.49 -0.33 14.03
C LYS A 2 23.77 -0.65 12.72
N GLU A 3 23.34 -1.89 12.52
CA GLU A 3 22.39 -2.20 11.45
C GLU A 3 21.18 -1.29 11.66
N THR A 4 20.90 -0.45 10.67
CA THR A 4 19.71 0.41 10.69
C THR A 4 18.49 -0.52 10.64
N SER A 5 17.61 -0.43 11.65
CA SER A 5 16.33 -1.16 11.66
C SER A 5 15.54 -0.85 10.37
N MET A 6 14.76 -1.82 9.87
CA MET A 6 13.94 -1.60 8.68
C MET A 6 12.88 -0.54 9.01
N GLU A 7 12.63 0.36 8.07
CA GLU A 7 11.60 1.39 8.23
C GLU A 7 10.21 0.73 8.20
N ILE A 8 9.29 1.20 9.03
CA ILE A 8 7.88 0.80 8.98
C ILE A 8 7.09 1.95 8.35
N ALA A 9 6.52 1.68 7.18
CA ALA A 9 5.69 2.63 6.46
C ALA A 9 4.22 2.22 6.51
N LEU A 10 3.32 3.20 6.59
CA LEU A 10 1.89 3.00 6.47
C LEU A 10 1.44 3.54 5.10
N GLY A 11 0.89 2.68 4.25
CA GLY A 11 0.33 3.06 2.95
C GLY A 11 -0.91 3.95 3.05
N PRO A 12 -1.37 4.53 1.94
CA PRO A 12 -2.63 5.27 1.93
C PRO A 12 -3.80 4.32 2.14
N VAL A 13 -4.85 4.81 2.79
CA VAL A 13 -6.11 4.06 2.93
C VAL A 13 -6.72 3.89 1.54
N PHE A 14 -6.74 2.65 1.01
CA PHE A 14 -7.35 2.37 -0.29
C PHE A 14 -8.88 2.51 -0.27
N TYR A 15 -9.50 2.23 0.88
CA TYR A 15 -10.96 2.09 1.02
C TYR A 15 -11.67 3.43 1.20
N HIS A 16 -12.98 3.46 0.90
CA HIS A 16 -13.79 4.66 1.08
C HIS A 16 -14.26 4.81 2.54
N TRP A 17 -13.34 5.11 3.45
CA TRP A 17 -13.70 5.44 4.82
C TRP A 17 -14.30 6.84 4.91
N SER A 18 -15.20 7.04 5.87
CA SER A 18 -15.73 8.37 6.19
C SER A 18 -14.63 9.28 6.73
N SER A 19 -14.84 10.58 6.64
CA SER A 19 -13.88 11.58 7.12
C SER A 19 -13.66 11.49 8.62
N GLU A 20 -14.69 11.17 9.40
CA GLU A 20 -14.60 10.95 10.84
C GLU A 20 -13.74 9.72 11.16
N ARG A 21 -13.93 8.64 10.40
CA ARG A 21 -13.12 7.42 10.56
C ARG A 21 -11.66 7.66 10.19
N LEU A 22 -11.39 8.38 9.11
CA LEU A 22 -10.03 8.75 8.72
C LEU A 22 -9.36 9.62 9.80
N ALA A 23 -10.08 10.61 10.33
CA ALA A 23 -9.57 11.47 11.39
C ALA A 23 -9.19 10.66 12.64
N ALA A 24 -10.08 9.81 13.14
CA ALA A 24 -9.82 8.95 14.30
C ALA A 24 -8.69 7.96 14.04
N PHE A 25 -8.62 7.39 12.83
CA PHE A 25 -7.53 6.50 12.44
C PHE A 25 -6.18 7.21 12.50
N TYR A 26 -6.03 8.35 11.83
CA TYR A 26 -4.76 9.05 11.79
C TYR A 26 -4.38 9.72 13.11
N GLU A 27 -5.35 10.04 13.98
CA GLU A 27 -5.06 10.40 15.37
C GLU A 27 -4.35 9.26 16.11
N SER A 28 -4.85 8.03 15.99
CA SER A 28 -4.18 6.86 16.56
C SER A 28 -2.81 6.59 15.93
N ILE A 29 -2.66 6.78 14.62
CA ILE A 29 -1.38 6.59 13.92
C ILE A 29 -0.34 7.64 14.33
N ALA A 30 -0.76 8.89 14.53
CA ALA A 30 0.14 9.94 15.01
C ALA A 30 0.71 9.61 16.40
N ALA A 31 -0.11 8.99 17.27
CA ALA A 31 0.34 8.56 18.59
C ALA A 31 1.21 7.28 18.59
N GLU A 32 1.29 6.55 17.47
CA GLU A 32 1.99 5.26 17.40
C GLU A 32 3.46 5.45 16.99
N PRO A 33 4.45 5.28 17.89
CA PRO A 33 5.86 5.47 17.57
C PRO A 33 6.43 4.44 16.59
N ALA A 34 5.81 3.27 16.45
CA ALA A 34 6.32 2.19 15.59
C ALA A 34 6.34 2.53 14.09
N ILE A 35 5.56 3.51 13.64
CA ILE A 35 5.45 3.91 12.22
C ILE A 35 6.38 5.08 11.96
N ASP A 36 7.23 5.02 10.93
CA ASP A 36 8.15 6.10 10.58
C ASP A 36 7.57 7.01 9.49
N ARG A 37 6.92 6.40 8.50
CA ARG A 37 6.41 7.06 7.29
C ARG A 37 4.94 6.77 7.06
N VAL A 38 4.21 7.78 6.59
CA VAL A 38 2.80 7.65 6.23
C VAL A 38 2.56 8.22 4.84
N TYR A 39 1.97 7.39 3.98
CA TYR A 39 1.50 7.78 2.67
C TYR A 39 0.04 8.25 2.76
N LEU A 40 -0.26 9.46 2.29
CA LEU A 40 -1.60 10.05 2.33
C LEU A 40 -2.09 10.37 0.93
N GLY A 41 -3.36 10.11 0.65
CA GLY A 41 -3.97 10.46 -0.63
C GLY A 41 -5.04 9.47 -1.06
N GLU A 42 -5.81 9.87 -2.06
CA GLU A 42 -6.74 8.97 -2.73
C GLU A 42 -6.06 8.41 -3.98
N VAL A 43 -5.80 7.10 -3.97
CA VAL A 43 -5.05 6.41 -5.04
C VAL A 43 -5.94 5.58 -5.97
N VAL A 44 -7.18 5.29 -5.57
CA VAL A 44 -8.08 4.35 -6.26
C VAL A 44 -9.12 5.06 -7.13
N CYS A 45 -9.83 6.06 -6.58
CA CYS A 45 -10.98 6.69 -7.24
C CYS A 45 -11.07 8.19 -6.93
N GLY A 46 -10.74 9.04 -7.91
CA GLY A 46 -10.73 10.50 -7.77
C GLY A 46 -12.07 11.15 -7.40
N LYS A 47 -13.20 10.43 -7.50
CA LYS A 47 -14.50 10.92 -7.01
C LYS A 47 -14.58 11.02 -5.49
N ARG A 48 -13.75 10.26 -4.77
CA ARG A 48 -13.73 10.23 -3.30
C ARG A 48 -12.93 11.40 -2.71
N SER A 49 -11.94 11.92 -3.43
CA SER A 49 -11.03 12.97 -2.94
C SER A 49 -11.72 14.17 -2.30
N PRO A 50 -12.79 14.75 -2.88
CA PRO A 50 -13.46 15.92 -2.28
C PRO A 50 -14.13 15.62 -0.93
N LEU A 51 -14.43 14.36 -0.66
CA LEU A 51 -15.07 13.95 0.60
C LEU A 51 -14.05 13.88 1.73
N THR A 52 -12.80 13.56 1.43
CA THR A 52 -11.76 13.23 2.43
C THR A 52 -10.60 14.24 2.48
N GLU A 53 -10.50 15.17 1.54
CA GLU A 53 -9.36 16.11 1.42
C GLU A 53 -9.05 16.88 2.70
N HIS A 54 -10.07 17.42 3.39
CA HIS A 54 -9.89 18.15 4.64
C HIS A 54 -9.38 17.25 5.77
N ALA A 55 -9.91 16.03 5.88
CA ALA A 55 -9.49 15.09 6.90
C ALA A 55 -8.04 14.63 6.67
N LEU A 56 -7.65 14.42 5.41
CA LEU A 56 -6.28 14.05 5.05
C LEU A 56 -5.29 15.21 5.27
N ALA A 57 -5.68 16.45 4.98
CA ALA A 57 -4.84 17.61 5.25
C ALA A 57 -4.58 17.78 6.77
N ALA A 58 -5.62 17.71 7.60
CA ALA A 58 -5.49 17.76 9.05
C ALA A 58 -4.67 16.58 9.61
N ALA A 59 -4.82 15.39 9.02
CA ALA A 59 -4.01 14.23 9.36
C ALA A 59 -2.52 14.48 9.04
N ALA A 60 -2.20 15.06 7.89
CA ALA A 60 -0.83 15.37 7.49
C ALA A 60 -0.14 16.28 8.51
N GLU A 61 -0.80 17.38 8.92
CA GLU A 61 -0.29 18.30 9.94
C GLU A 61 0.03 17.57 11.24
N ARG A 62 -0.92 16.78 11.74
CA ARG A 62 -0.76 16.02 12.99
C ARG A 62 0.35 14.98 12.92
N LEU A 63 0.46 14.29 11.80
CA LEU A 63 1.51 13.28 11.58
C LEU A 63 2.90 13.91 11.54
N ILE A 64 3.03 15.07 10.89
CA ILE A 64 4.29 15.84 10.85
C ILE A 64 4.66 16.32 12.26
N GLU A 65 3.70 16.87 13.02
CA GLU A 65 3.91 17.28 14.42
C GLU A 65 4.35 16.11 15.31
N ALA A 66 3.83 14.92 15.04
CA ALA A 66 4.24 13.68 15.71
C ALA A 66 5.59 13.11 15.22
N GLY A 67 6.28 13.81 14.31
CA GLY A 67 7.60 13.41 13.81
C GLY A 67 7.58 12.34 12.72
N LYS A 68 6.44 12.10 12.07
CA LYS A 68 6.32 11.15 10.96
C LYS A 68 6.74 11.79 9.65
N THR A 69 7.34 11.00 8.76
CA THR A 69 7.54 11.42 7.37
C THR A 69 6.24 11.24 6.59
N VAL A 70 5.67 12.33 6.06
CA VAL A 70 4.44 12.29 5.26
C VAL A 70 4.79 12.35 3.77
N VAL A 71 4.19 11.45 2.97
CA VAL A 71 4.35 11.41 1.51
C VAL A 71 2.97 11.42 0.84
N TRP A 72 2.72 12.40 -0.03
CA TRP A 72 1.45 12.49 -0.74
C TRP A 72 1.40 11.54 -1.94
N SER A 73 0.32 10.77 -2.06
CA SER A 73 0.14 9.71 -3.05
C SER A 73 -0.89 10.09 -4.10
N GLY A 74 -0.50 9.98 -5.37
CA GLY A 74 -1.36 10.29 -6.51
C GLY A 74 -2.26 9.13 -6.94
N LEU A 75 -3.31 9.45 -7.71
CA LEU A 75 -4.20 8.48 -8.36
C LEU A 75 -3.43 7.53 -9.28
N ALA A 76 -3.79 6.25 -9.24
CA ALA A 76 -3.19 5.20 -10.05
C ALA A 76 -3.85 4.99 -11.43
N LEU A 77 -5.10 5.41 -11.59
CA LEU A 77 -5.83 5.30 -12.85
C LEU A 77 -6.69 6.55 -13.10
N PRO A 78 -6.12 7.63 -13.66
CA PRO A 78 -6.86 8.86 -13.95
C PRO A 78 -7.88 8.63 -15.08
N ALA A 79 -9.18 8.77 -14.77
CA ALA A 79 -10.25 8.56 -15.74
C ALA A 79 -10.76 9.86 -16.37
N THR A 80 -10.53 11.00 -15.71
CA THR A 80 -11.11 12.31 -16.08
C THR A 80 -10.04 13.39 -16.28
N VAL A 81 -10.44 14.51 -16.89
CA VAL A 81 -9.59 15.71 -16.98
C VAL A 81 -9.23 16.22 -15.58
N ARG A 82 -10.17 16.11 -14.62
CA ARG A 82 -9.94 16.50 -13.24
C ARG A 82 -8.83 15.66 -12.61
N ASP A 83 -8.88 14.34 -12.78
CA ASP A 83 -7.87 13.44 -12.23
C ASP A 83 -6.48 13.76 -12.77
N ARG A 84 -6.35 13.98 -14.09
CA ARG A 84 -5.08 14.37 -14.71
C ARG A 84 -4.55 15.71 -14.20
N LYS A 85 -5.43 16.69 -13.99
CA LYS A 85 -5.04 17.98 -13.39
C LYS A 85 -4.57 17.81 -11.95
N ALA A 86 -5.22 16.95 -11.17
CA ALA A 86 -4.81 16.67 -9.79
C ALA A 86 -3.44 15.98 -9.74
N ILE A 87 -3.19 14.99 -10.59
CA ILE A 87 -1.87 14.33 -10.72
C ILE A 87 -0.80 15.36 -11.12
N ALA A 88 -1.07 16.20 -12.12
CA ALA A 88 -0.11 17.22 -12.56
C ALA A 88 0.21 18.23 -11.44
N ALA A 89 -0.81 18.70 -10.72
CA ALA A 89 -0.63 19.63 -9.61
C ALA A 89 0.20 19.00 -8.47
N LEU A 90 -0.09 17.75 -8.09
CA LEU A 90 0.70 17.02 -7.10
C LEU A 90 2.15 16.80 -7.58
N SER A 91 2.35 16.51 -8.86
CA SER A 91 3.68 16.24 -9.43
C SER A 91 4.61 17.46 -9.43
N GLN A 92 4.04 18.66 -9.37
CA GLN A 92 4.77 19.93 -9.34
C GLN A 92 5.16 20.40 -7.93
N VAL A 93 4.67 19.77 -6.86
CA VAL A 93 5.08 20.14 -5.50
C VAL A 93 6.55 19.79 -5.29
N PRO A 94 7.34 20.59 -4.55
CA PRO A 94 8.77 20.32 -4.38
C PRO A 94 9.06 19.07 -3.54
N ASP A 95 8.14 18.72 -2.63
CA ASP A 95 8.29 17.60 -1.70
C ASP A 95 8.32 16.24 -2.39
N LEU A 96 8.74 15.21 -1.65
CA LEU A 96 8.65 13.82 -2.08
C LEU A 96 7.18 13.40 -2.22
N ILE A 97 6.84 12.80 -3.35
CA ILE A 97 5.50 12.25 -3.61
C ILE A 97 5.57 10.77 -3.99
N GLU A 98 4.47 10.05 -3.82
CA GLU A 98 4.28 8.72 -4.38
C GLU A 98 3.55 8.82 -5.73
N VAL A 99 4.21 8.27 -6.75
CA VAL A 99 3.70 8.16 -8.11
C VAL A 99 3.14 6.76 -8.33
N ASN A 100 1.86 6.69 -8.69
CA ASN A 100 1.15 5.45 -9.02
C ASN A 100 0.67 5.40 -10.49
N ASP A 101 0.85 6.48 -11.25
CA ASP A 101 0.53 6.55 -12.69
C ASP A 101 1.65 7.31 -13.42
N VAL A 102 2.08 6.77 -14.56
CA VAL A 102 3.22 7.30 -15.32
C VAL A 102 3.00 8.72 -15.86
N SER A 103 1.75 9.20 -15.98
CA SER A 103 1.48 10.57 -16.43
C SER A 103 2.00 11.63 -15.46
N ALA A 104 2.22 11.28 -14.18
CA ALA A 104 2.89 12.14 -13.20
C ALA A 104 4.31 12.50 -13.65
N LEU A 105 5.01 11.56 -14.30
CA LEU A 105 6.41 11.71 -14.70
C LEU A 105 6.61 12.71 -15.84
N LEU A 106 5.54 13.10 -16.55
CA LEU A 106 5.60 14.10 -17.63
C LEU A 106 5.95 15.50 -17.13
N VAL A 107 5.66 15.80 -15.87
CA VAL A 107 5.86 17.13 -15.27
C VAL A 107 6.60 17.07 -13.93
N ARG A 108 7.07 15.87 -13.53
CA ARG A 108 7.81 15.69 -12.28
C ARG A 108 9.28 16.03 -12.48
N GLU A 109 9.77 17.00 -11.71
CA GLU A 109 11.19 17.40 -11.72
C GLU A 109 11.95 16.99 -10.45
N GLY A 110 11.24 16.72 -9.35
CA GLY A 110 11.83 16.35 -8.05
C GLY A 110 11.84 14.84 -7.77
N PRO A 111 12.42 14.41 -6.63
CA PRO A 111 12.49 13.00 -6.27
C PRO A 111 11.09 12.40 -6.04
N PHE A 112 10.89 11.13 -6.33
CA PHE A 112 9.61 10.46 -6.09
C PHE A 112 9.78 9.02 -5.60
N VAL A 113 8.72 8.51 -4.98
CA VAL A 113 8.52 7.10 -4.67
C VAL A 113 7.71 6.46 -5.79
N ALA A 114 8.18 5.37 -6.38
CA ALA A 114 7.38 4.52 -7.25
C ALA A 114 6.49 3.63 -6.37
N GLY A 115 5.18 3.88 -6.37
CA GLY A 115 4.22 3.13 -5.57
C GLY A 115 3.88 1.76 -6.17
N PRO A 116 3.18 0.88 -5.41
CA PRO A 116 2.91 -0.50 -5.79
C PRO A 116 1.96 -0.65 -7.00
N LEU A 117 1.38 0.45 -7.48
CA LEU A 117 0.46 0.49 -8.61
C LEU A 117 1.11 1.01 -9.90
N LEU A 118 2.40 1.41 -9.87
CA LEU A 118 3.12 1.95 -11.02
C LEU A 118 3.54 0.87 -12.06
N ASN A 119 3.38 -0.41 -11.73
CA ASN A 119 3.65 -1.55 -12.63
C ASN A 119 5.13 -1.75 -12.98
N VAL A 120 5.98 -1.77 -11.95
CA VAL A 120 7.42 -1.97 -12.06
C VAL A 120 7.78 -3.42 -11.73
N TYR A 121 8.16 -4.17 -12.76
CA TYR A 121 8.40 -5.62 -12.68
C TYR A 121 9.85 -6.06 -12.92
N ASN A 122 10.72 -5.17 -13.38
CA ASN A 122 12.08 -5.53 -13.78
C ASN A 122 13.06 -4.37 -13.60
N GLU A 123 14.32 -4.72 -13.65
CA GLU A 123 15.46 -3.84 -13.46
C GLU A 123 15.57 -2.73 -14.52
N GLY A 124 15.19 -3.01 -15.77
CA GLY A 124 15.19 -2.02 -16.84
C GLY A 124 14.23 -0.86 -16.56
N ALA A 125 13.02 -1.16 -16.07
CA ALA A 125 12.07 -0.15 -15.64
C ALA A 125 12.59 0.65 -14.43
N VAL A 126 13.25 -0.01 -13.47
CA VAL A 126 13.84 0.65 -12.31
C VAL A 126 14.98 1.59 -12.69
N GLU A 127 15.84 1.19 -13.63
CA GLU A 127 16.90 2.05 -14.15
C GLU A 127 16.33 3.32 -14.80
N GLU A 128 15.26 3.19 -15.58
CA GLU A 128 14.63 4.34 -16.22
C GLU A 128 13.96 5.27 -15.19
N LEU A 129 13.21 4.71 -14.24
CA LEU A 129 12.61 5.50 -13.16
C LEU A 129 13.67 6.19 -12.30
N ALA A 130 14.81 5.55 -12.04
CA ALA A 130 15.92 6.16 -11.32
C ALA A 130 16.50 7.37 -12.06
N ARG A 131 16.57 7.34 -13.41
CA ARG A 131 16.99 8.51 -14.22
C ARG A 131 15.99 9.66 -14.12
N LEU A 132 14.71 9.34 -13.97
CA LEU A 132 13.63 10.33 -13.79
C LEU A 132 13.53 10.85 -12.35
N GLY A 133 14.34 10.36 -11.41
CA GLY A 133 14.37 10.84 -10.02
C GLY A 133 13.68 9.91 -9.01
N CYS A 134 13.38 8.66 -9.36
CA CYS A 134 12.90 7.68 -8.40
C CYS A 134 13.98 7.40 -7.35
N VAL A 135 13.64 7.56 -6.07
CA VAL A 135 14.55 7.33 -4.93
C VAL A 135 14.15 6.12 -4.09
N ARG A 136 12.89 5.71 -4.19
CA ARG A 136 12.32 4.58 -3.45
C ARG A 136 11.30 3.87 -4.33
N LEU A 137 11.30 2.55 -4.28
CA LEU A 137 10.42 1.67 -5.03
C LEU A 137 9.66 0.78 -4.07
N CYS A 138 8.33 0.81 -4.15
CA CYS A 138 7.49 -0.28 -3.69
C CYS A 138 7.23 -1.20 -4.88
N PRO A 139 7.92 -2.36 -5.00
CA PRO A 139 7.80 -3.20 -6.18
C PRO A 139 6.39 -3.77 -6.33
N ASN A 140 6.03 -4.16 -7.55
CA ASN A 140 4.74 -4.79 -7.79
C ASN A 140 4.58 -6.07 -6.96
N VAL A 141 3.37 -6.27 -6.45
CA VAL A 141 3.08 -7.29 -5.44
C VAL A 141 3.14 -8.72 -5.96
N GLU A 142 3.17 -8.92 -7.28
CA GLU A 142 3.35 -10.22 -7.90
C GLU A 142 4.81 -10.69 -7.96
N LEU A 143 5.78 -9.84 -7.59
CA LEU A 143 7.19 -10.20 -7.62
C LEU A 143 7.58 -11.12 -6.45
N SER A 144 8.46 -12.07 -6.75
CA SER A 144 9.13 -12.89 -5.74
C SER A 144 10.21 -12.11 -5.02
N LEU A 145 10.58 -12.58 -3.81
CA LEU A 145 11.69 -12.01 -3.05
C LEU A 145 13.01 -12.12 -3.83
N GLU A 146 13.18 -13.20 -4.60
CA GLU A 146 14.31 -13.37 -5.52
C GLU A 146 14.36 -12.27 -6.58
N ALA A 147 13.26 -12.03 -7.30
CA ALA A 147 13.19 -10.96 -8.31
C ALA A 147 13.38 -9.56 -7.72
N ILE A 148 12.86 -9.32 -6.50
CA ILE A 148 13.12 -8.09 -5.75
C ILE A 148 14.63 -7.96 -5.45
N GLY A 149 15.29 -9.05 -5.06
CA GLY A 149 16.74 -9.09 -4.84
C GLY A 149 17.55 -8.78 -6.11
N GLU A 150 17.14 -9.29 -7.27
CA GLU A 150 17.77 -8.96 -8.55
C GLU A 150 17.66 -7.47 -8.88
N ILE A 151 16.49 -6.87 -8.68
CA ILE A 151 16.27 -5.42 -8.84
C ILE A 151 17.18 -4.62 -7.90
N ALA A 152 17.21 -4.97 -6.61
CA ALA A 152 18.01 -4.29 -5.61
C ALA A 152 19.51 -4.37 -5.91
N ALA A 153 19.98 -5.54 -6.35
CA ALA A 153 21.37 -5.76 -6.72
C ALA A 153 21.76 -4.97 -7.98
N ARG A 154 20.85 -4.85 -8.95
CA ARG A 154 21.10 -4.11 -10.19
C ARG A 154 21.15 -2.61 -9.99
N ARG A 155 20.37 -2.07 -9.04
CA ARG A 155 20.38 -0.65 -8.68
C ARG A 155 20.72 -0.42 -7.20
N PRO A 156 22.01 -0.54 -6.82
CA PRO A 156 22.45 -0.22 -5.46
C PRO A 156 22.07 1.22 -5.09
N GLY A 157 21.47 1.39 -3.91
CA GLY A 157 21.03 2.69 -3.41
C GLY A 157 19.60 3.09 -3.77
N MET A 158 18.88 2.31 -4.59
CA MET A 158 17.42 2.40 -4.64
C MET A 158 16.86 1.84 -3.34
N GLU A 159 16.03 2.62 -2.64
CA GLU A 159 15.36 2.12 -1.44
C GLU A 159 14.20 1.18 -1.84
N ILE A 160 14.20 -0.05 -1.33
CA ILE A 160 13.15 -1.04 -1.61
C ILE A 160 12.18 -1.13 -0.42
N GLU A 161 10.92 -0.82 -0.69
CA GLU A 161 9.81 -0.93 0.24
C GLU A 161 8.92 -2.13 -0.08
N LEU A 162 8.96 -3.16 0.74
CA LEU A 162 8.13 -4.34 0.56
C LEU A 162 6.69 -4.08 1.01
N PHE A 163 5.70 -4.34 0.16
CA PHE A 163 4.30 -4.43 0.59
C PHE A 163 4.13 -5.65 1.50
N ALA A 164 4.16 -5.42 2.82
CA ALA A 164 4.32 -6.47 3.82
C ALA A 164 3.00 -6.86 4.50
N PHE A 165 2.01 -5.97 4.53
CA PHE A 165 0.72 -6.24 5.16
C PHE A 165 -0.46 -5.69 4.38
N GLY A 166 -1.53 -6.49 4.30
CA GLY A 166 -2.85 -6.11 3.79
C GLY A 166 -3.24 -6.86 2.52
N ARG A 167 -4.47 -6.64 2.04
CA ARG A 167 -4.90 -7.16 0.75
C ARG A 167 -4.04 -6.59 -0.38
N LEU A 168 -3.48 -7.48 -1.20
CA LEU A 168 -2.62 -7.16 -2.32
C LEU A 168 -3.38 -6.34 -3.38
N PRO A 169 -2.92 -5.15 -3.77
CA PRO A 169 -3.54 -4.35 -4.83
C PRO A 169 -3.20 -4.93 -6.22
N LEU A 170 -4.10 -5.74 -6.79
CA LEU A 170 -3.81 -6.51 -8.01
C LEU A 170 -4.10 -5.75 -9.31
N ALA A 171 -5.21 -5.01 -9.37
CA ALA A 171 -5.61 -4.34 -10.60
C ALA A 171 -6.57 -3.18 -10.36
N LEU A 172 -6.62 -2.27 -11.32
CA LEU A 172 -7.60 -1.19 -11.41
C LEU A 172 -8.36 -1.30 -12.74
N SER A 173 -9.66 -1.04 -12.71
CA SER A 173 -10.55 -1.13 -13.87
C SER A 173 -11.21 0.21 -14.20
N GLY A 174 -11.50 0.45 -15.48
CA GLY A 174 -12.37 1.57 -15.87
C GLY A 174 -13.83 1.41 -15.43
N ARG A 175 -14.19 0.24 -14.86
CA ARG A 175 -15.54 -0.10 -14.36
C ARG A 175 -15.50 -0.27 -12.85
N CYS A 176 -16.52 0.24 -12.17
CA CYS A 176 -16.66 0.11 -10.71
C CYS A 176 -17.42 -1.19 -10.38
N TYR A 177 -16.74 -2.15 -9.74
CA TYR A 177 -17.32 -3.43 -9.35
C TYR A 177 -18.41 -3.26 -8.29
N HIS A 178 -18.22 -2.37 -7.32
CA HIS A 178 -19.22 -2.05 -6.29
C HIS A 178 -20.50 -1.46 -6.87
N ALA A 179 -20.37 -0.48 -7.78
CA ALA A 179 -21.55 0.09 -8.43
C ALA A 179 -22.31 -1.03 -9.17
N ARG A 180 -21.58 -1.88 -9.90
CA ARG A 180 -22.17 -2.97 -10.66
C ARG A 180 -22.87 -4.01 -9.78
N SER A 181 -22.28 -4.43 -8.67
CA SER A 181 -22.89 -5.42 -7.76
C SER A 181 -24.19 -4.92 -7.15
N HIS A 182 -24.30 -3.61 -6.92
CA HIS A 182 -25.52 -2.96 -6.43
C HIS A 182 -26.45 -2.44 -7.55
N SER A 183 -26.25 -2.85 -8.81
CA SER A 183 -27.05 -2.41 -9.96
C SER A 183 -27.07 -0.88 -10.16
N LEU A 184 -26.03 -0.18 -9.74
CA LEU A 184 -25.82 1.25 -9.92
C LEU A 184 -24.92 1.53 -11.13
N HIS A 185 -25.12 2.68 -11.76
CA HIS A 185 -24.18 3.20 -12.76
C HIS A 185 -22.94 3.78 -12.06
N LYS A 186 -21.76 3.69 -12.68
CA LYS A 186 -20.52 4.18 -12.04
C LYS A 186 -20.57 5.68 -11.73
N ASP A 187 -21.24 6.47 -12.56
CA ASP A 187 -21.31 7.93 -12.39
C ASP A 187 -22.31 8.34 -11.29
N ALA A 188 -23.25 7.45 -10.97
CA ALA A 188 -24.24 7.62 -9.89
C ALA A 188 -24.11 6.48 -8.87
N CYS A 189 -22.87 6.13 -8.49
CA CYS A 189 -22.59 4.98 -7.63
C CYS A 189 -22.97 5.19 -6.16
N GLN A 190 -23.39 6.40 -5.78
CA GLN A 190 -23.81 6.77 -4.41
C GLN A 190 -22.76 6.44 -3.34
N PHE A 191 -21.48 6.36 -3.74
CA PHE A 191 -20.38 5.98 -2.87
C PHE A 191 -20.55 4.66 -2.11
N VAL A 192 -21.38 3.74 -2.62
CA VAL A 192 -21.75 2.44 -1.99
C VAL A 192 -20.58 1.57 -1.53
N CYS A 193 -19.36 1.83 -2.01
CA CYS A 193 -18.14 1.21 -1.52
C CYS A 193 -17.75 1.61 -0.08
N ASP A 194 -18.44 2.56 0.55
CA ASP A 194 -18.29 2.88 1.97
C ASP A 194 -18.86 1.78 2.91
N GLN A 195 -19.74 0.93 2.39
CA GLN A 195 -20.34 -0.20 3.11
C GLN A 195 -19.32 -1.30 3.45
N ASP A 196 -18.22 -1.37 2.69
CA ASP A 196 -17.21 -2.41 2.79
C ASP A 196 -15.86 -1.81 3.20
N PRO A 197 -15.60 -1.61 4.50
CA PRO A 197 -14.43 -0.87 4.97
C PRO A 197 -13.09 -1.57 4.70
N ASP A 198 -13.09 -2.86 4.37
CA ASP A 198 -11.91 -3.63 3.91
C ASP A 198 -12.15 -4.26 2.52
N GLY A 199 -13.07 -3.68 1.73
CA GLY A 199 -13.45 -4.17 0.41
C GLY A 199 -14.48 -5.31 0.43
N MET A 200 -15.32 -5.35 -0.60
CA MET A 200 -16.37 -6.35 -0.78
C MET A 200 -15.74 -7.67 -1.21
N THR A 201 -16.02 -8.73 -0.46
CA THR A 201 -15.55 -10.09 -0.79
C THR A 201 -16.25 -10.63 -2.03
N LEU A 202 -15.46 -11.09 -3.01
CA LEU A 202 -15.95 -11.85 -4.15
C LEU A 202 -15.84 -13.36 -3.88
N ARG A 203 -16.87 -14.07 -4.32
CA ARG A 203 -16.98 -15.53 -4.19
C ARG A 203 -17.00 -16.19 -5.56
N THR A 204 -16.47 -17.41 -5.65
CA THR A 204 -16.62 -18.27 -6.82
C THR A 204 -18.08 -18.74 -6.96
N LEU A 205 -18.38 -19.48 -8.03
CA LEU A 205 -19.71 -20.09 -8.22
C LEU A 205 -20.03 -21.10 -7.11
N GLU A 206 -19.00 -21.75 -6.58
CA GLU A 206 -19.06 -22.70 -5.46
C GLU A 206 -19.16 -21.99 -4.10
N GLY A 207 -19.12 -20.65 -4.07
CA GLY A 207 -19.27 -19.85 -2.85
C GLY A 207 -17.96 -19.56 -2.11
N GLU A 208 -16.82 -20.02 -2.64
CA GLU A 208 -15.52 -19.87 -2.00
C GLU A 208 -14.98 -18.44 -2.12
N PRO A 209 -14.52 -17.80 -1.03
CA PRO A 209 -13.86 -16.50 -1.12
C PRO A 209 -12.60 -16.56 -1.99
N PHE A 210 -12.47 -15.64 -2.94
CA PHE A 210 -11.36 -15.67 -3.90
C PHE A 210 -10.63 -14.32 -4.02
N LEU A 211 -11.38 -13.24 -4.22
CA LEU A 211 -10.86 -11.89 -4.35
C LEU A 211 -11.64 -10.93 -3.44
N ALA A 212 -11.14 -9.70 -3.33
CA ALA A 212 -11.92 -8.57 -2.86
C ALA A 212 -11.93 -7.48 -3.92
N VAL A 213 -12.95 -6.62 -3.88
CA VAL A 213 -12.99 -5.41 -4.69
C VAL A 213 -13.19 -4.19 -3.81
N ASN A 214 -12.73 -3.04 -4.27
CA ASN A 214 -12.86 -1.74 -3.63
C ASN A 214 -13.09 -0.68 -4.72
N GLY A 215 -14.35 -0.31 -4.95
CA GLY A 215 -14.74 0.49 -6.10
C GLY A 215 -14.28 -0.14 -7.42
N VAL A 216 -13.26 0.48 -8.04
CA VAL A 216 -12.63 0.08 -9.30
C VAL A 216 -11.43 -0.87 -9.13
N GLN A 217 -10.96 -1.04 -7.90
CA GLN A 217 -9.78 -1.85 -7.57
C GLN A 217 -10.19 -3.31 -7.31
N THR A 218 -9.37 -4.23 -7.80
CA THR A 218 -9.40 -5.66 -7.45
C THR A 218 -8.19 -5.95 -6.56
N GLN A 219 -8.42 -6.73 -5.51
CA GLN A 219 -7.40 -7.10 -4.53
C GLN A 219 -7.47 -8.60 -4.22
N SER A 220 -6.42 -9.12 -3.59
CA SER A 220 -6.46 -10.49 -3.04
C SER A 220 -7.56 -10.63 -1.99
N TYR A 221 -8.12 -11.84 -1.88
CA TYR A 221 -8.91 -12.18 -0.70
C TYR A 221 -8.03 -12.32 0.55
N GLY A 222 -6.85 -12.92 0.45
CA GLY A 222 -5.92 -13.04 1.58
C GLY A 222 -5.23 -11.72 1.94
N ILE A 223 -4.75 -11.64 3.18
CA ILE A 223 -3.85 -10.58 3.67
C ILE A 223 -2.40 -11.05 3.47
N GLN A 224 -1.58 -10.26 2.80
CA GLN A 224 -0.15 -10.52 2.68
C GLN A 224 0.51 -10.50 4.07
N MET A 225 1.38 -11.48 4.32
CA MET A 225 2.30 -11.49 5.44
C MET A 225 3.65 -12.06 4.99
N PRO A 226 4.80 -11.43 5.33
CA PRO A 226 6.10 -12.04 5.09
C PRO A 226 6.28 -13.25 6.01
N ASP A 227 6.71 -14.35 5.43
CA ASP A 227 7.08 -15.59 6.12
C ASP A 227 8.59 -15.88 6.06
N PHE A 228 9.37 -14.85 5.75
CA PHE A 228 10.84 -14.85 5.75
C PHE A 228 11.38 -14.30 7.07
N SER A 229 12.65 -14.55 7.37
CA SER A 229 13.36 -13.81 8.42
C SER A 229 13.71 -12.40 7.95
N VAL A 230 13.88 -11.48 8.89
CA VAL A 230 14.39 -10.11 8.65
C VAL A 230 15.74 -10.16 7.92
N THR A 231 16.58 -11.15 8.24
CA THR A 231 17.90 -11.33 7.62
C THR A 231 17.76 -11.64 6.13
N GLU A 232 16.84 -12.54 5.77
CA GLU A 232 16.56 -12.86 4.36
C GLU A 232 15.97 -11.66 3.60
N LEU A 233 15.04 -10.92 4.21
CA LEU A 233 14.49 -9.70 3.60
C LEU A 233 15.58 -8.66 3.33
N ARG A 234 16.48 -8.44 4.29
CA ARG A 234 17.63 -7.53 4.12
C ARG A 234 18.62 -8.01 3.08
N ALA A 235 18.89 -9.32 3.02
CA ALA A 235 19.75 -9.91 2.00
C ALA A 235 19.18 -9.72 0.59
N ALA A 236 17.85 -9.71 0.45
CA ALA A 236 17.15 -9.35 -0.78
C ALA A 236 17.07 -7.83 -1.03
N GLY A 237 17.72 -7.01 -0.20
CA GLY A 237 17.78 -5.56 -0.36
C GLY A 237 16.57 -4.79 0.15
N VAL A 238 15.65 -5.42 0.88
CA VAL A 238 14.48 -4.74 1.47
C VAL A 238 14.93 -3.80 2.59
N ASN A 239 14.49 -2.53 2.51
CA ASN A 239 14.80 -1.47 3.48
C ASN A 239 13.61 -1.12 4.37
N ALA A 240 12.40 -1.30 3.85
CA ALA A 240 11.16 -0.86 4.48
C ALA A 240 10.05 -1.90 4.36
N LEU A 241 9.18 -1.97 5.36
CA LEU A 241 7.98 -2.79 5.36
C LEU A 241 6.75 -1.87 5.33
N ARG A 242 5.98 -1.95 4.25
CA ARG A 242 4.75 -1.16 4.07
C ARG A 242 3.53 -1.93 4.56
N LEU A 243 2.76 -1.28 5.42
CA LEU A 243 1.50 -1.78 5.95
C LEU A 243 0.34 -1.06 5.26
N SER A 244 -0.54 -1.80 4.59
CA SER A 244 -1.76 -1.23 4.03
C SER A 244 -2.85 -1.16 5.09
N PRO A 245 -3.43 0.02 5.35
CA PRO A 245 -4.50 0.19 6.34
C PRO A 245 -5.66 -0.79 6.12
N HIS A 246 -6.13 -1.39 7.21
CA HIS A 246 -7.34 -2.23 7.29
C HIS A 246 -8.12 -1.88 8.57
N THR A 247 -9.34 -2.39 8.68
CA THR A 247 -10.05 -2.41 9.97
C THR A 247 -9.33 -3.28 11.00
N GLY A 248 -9.56 -3.00 12.28
CA GLY A 248 -8.81 -3.62 13.40
C GLY A 248 -7.86 -2.64 14.06
N ASP A 249 -6.94 -3.15 14.89
CA ASP A 249 -5.94 -2.34 15.59
C ASP A 249 -4.64 -2.26 14.77
N MET A 250 -4.60 -1.32 13.83
CA MET A 250 -3.41 -1.08 13.00
C MET A 250 -2.20 -0.58 13.81
N ALA A 251 -2.40 0.01 14.98
CA ALA A 251 -1.30 0.40 15.85
C ALA A 251 -0.64 -0.86 16.45
N ALA A 252 -1.43 -1.84 16.89
CA ALA A 252 -0.91 -3.14 17.30
C ALA A 252 -0.21 -3.90 16.16
N VAL A 253 -0.77 -3.87 14.95
CA VAL A 253 -0.09 -4.42 13.76
C VAL A 253 1.27 -3.74 13.56
N ALA A 254 1.33 -2.41 13.59
CA ALA A 254 2.59 -1.69 13.43
C ALA A 254 3.62 -2.03 14.52
N ARG A 255 3.20 -2.14 15.79
CA ARG A 255 4.08 -2.57 16.89
C ARG A 255 4.63 -3.98 16.67
N ALA A 256 3.80 -4.92 16.21
CA ALA A 256 4.25 -6.28 15.90
C ALA A 256 5.25 -6.28 14.73
N PHE A 257 4.99 -5.51 13.67
CA PHE A 257 5.92 -5.36 12.55
C PHE A 257 7.23 -4.66 12.93
N ARG A 258 7.19 -3.69 13.85
CA ARG A 258 8.40 -3.07 14.41
C ARG A 258 9.23 -4.10 15.18
N ALA A 259 8.60 -4.84 16.09
CA ALA A 259 9.29 -5.87 16.85
C ALA A 259 9.87 -6.97 15.94
N TYR A 260 9.16 -7.34 14.87
CA TYR A 260 9.69 -8.20 13.81
C TYR A 260 10.89 -7.55 13.13
N ALA A 261 10.80 -6.32 12.61
CA ALA A 261 11.89 -5.60 11.95
C ALA A 261 13.16 -5.44 12.82
N ASP A 262 12.99 -5.38 14.15
CA ASP A 262 14.04 -5.32 15.16
C ASP A 262 14.58 -6.71 15.57
N ASN A 263 14.21 -7.79 14.86
CA ASN A 263 14.54 -9.19 15.19
C ASN A 263 14.08 -9.64 16.59
N SER A 264 13.10 -8.96 17.18
CA SER A 264 12.51 -9.33 18.48
C SER A 264 11.34 -10.31 18.35
N LEU A 265 10.80 -10.48 17.14
CA LEU A 265 9.82 -11.52 16.80
C LEU A 265 10.28 -12.30 15.58
N THR A 266 9.98 -13.60 15.57
CA THR A 266 10.00 -14.44 14.37
C THR A 266 8.80 -14.14 13.47
N ALA A 267 8.84 -14.59 12.22
CA ALA A 267 7.71 -14.46 11.30
C ALA A 267 6.43 -15.16 11.83
N ARG A 268 6.59 -16.27 12.57
CA ARG A 268 5.49 -16.97 13.23
C ARG A 268 4.84 -16.12 14.32
N GLU A 269 5.64 -15.59 15.24
CA GLU A 269 5.11 -14.77 16.34
C GLU A 269 4.50 -13.46 15.82
N LEU A 270 5.08 -12.88 14.76
CA LEU A 270 4.46 -11.76 14.04
C LEU A 270 3.05 -12.14 13.56
N ALA A 271 2.91 -13.29 12.88
CA ALA A 271 1.63 -13.74 12.37
C ALA A 271 0.61 -14.01 13.48
N GLU A 272 1.03 -14.60 14.60
CA GLU A 272 0.17 -14.83 15.77
C GLU A 272 -0.33 -13.50 16.36
N ASN A 273 0.57 -12.53 16.55
CA ASN A 273 0.23 -11.21 17.08
C ASN A 273 -0.73 -10.45 16.16
N VAL A 274 -0.46 -10.44 14.85
CA VAL A 274 -1.33 -9.77 13.87
C VAL A 274 -2.71 -10.43 13.84
N ARG A 275 -2.77 -11.77 13.87
CA ARG A 275 -4.03 -12.53 13.84
C ARG A 275 -4.95 -12.26 15.03
N ALA A 276 -4.40 -11.84 16.17
CA ALA A 276 -5.17 -11.47 17.35
C ALA A 276 -5.91 -10.11 17.21
N VAL A 277 -5.50 -9.26 16.27
CA VAL A 277 -5.97 -7.85 16.18
C VAL A 277 -6.58 -7.45 14.84
N VAL A 278 -6.57 -8.34 13.85
CA VAL A 278 -7.17 -8.12 12.52
C VAL A 278 -8.28 -9.13 12.21
N SER A 279 -9.00 -8.91 11.10
CA SER A 279 -10.05 -9.82 10.64
C SER A 279 -9.56 -11.28 10.48
N SER A 280 -10.50 -12.24 10.50
CA SER A 280 -10.22 -13.68 10.31
C SER A 280 -9.78 -14.09 8.90
N THR A 281 -9.42 -13.12 8.05
CA THR A 281 -8.98 -13.33 6.68
C THR A 281 -7.68 -14.17 6.64
N PRO A 282 -7.54 -15.15 5.73
CA PRO A 282 -6.34 -15.97 5.62
C PRO A 282 -5.11 -15.15 5.26
N PHE A 283 -3.94 -15.59 5.72
CA PHE A 283 -2.67 -14.99 5.32
C PHE A 283 -2.12 -15.69 4.08
N VAL A 284 -1.62 -14.88 3.14
CA VAL A 284 -1.02 -15.33 1.89
C VAL A 284 0.40 -14.80 1.79
N GLY A 285 1.24 -15.56 1.10
CA GLY A 285 2.65 -15.20 0.85
C GLY A 285 3.17 -15.75 -0.48
N GLY A 286 2.29 -16.31 -1.31
CA GLY A 286 2.67 -17.08 -2.49
C GLY A 286 3.59 -16.33 -3.46
N TYR A 287 3.28 -15.06 -3.77
CA TYR A 287 4.10 -14.30 -4.72
C TYR A 287 5.54 -14.12 -4.25
N LEU A 288 5.79 -13.89 -2.96
CA LEU A 288 7.15 -13.76 -2.43
C LEU A 288 8.00 -15.02 -2.64
N HIS A 289 7.36 -16.19 -2.77
CA HIS A 289 8.00 -17.48 -3.11
C HIS A 289 7.98 -17.81 -4.62
N GLY A 290 7.55 -16.88 -5.48
CA GLY A 290 7.37 -17.12 -6.91
C GLY A 290 6.21 -18.08 -7.24
N GLN A 291 5.23 -18.19 -6.34
CA GLN A 291 4.05 -19.04 -6.49
C GLN A 291 2.78 -18.22 -6.74
N ALA A 292 1.65 -18.90 -6.97
CA ALA A 292 0.36 -18.24 -7.07
C ALA A 292 0.06 -17.39 -5.82
N GLY A 293 -0.35 -16.14 -5.98
CA GLY A 293 -0.55 -15.20 -4.85
C GLY A 293 -1.58 -15.63 -3.80
N VAL A 294 -2.48 -16.57 -4.13
CA VAL A 294 -3.42 -17.18 -3.18
C VAL A 294 -2.78 -18.24 -2.28
N ALA A 295 -1.56 -18.69 -2.58
CA ALA A 295 -0.88 -19.68 -1.76
C ALA A 295 -0.63 -19.14 -0.34
N PRO A 296 -0.85 -19.97 0.70
CA PRO A 296 -0.76 -19.55 2.09
C PRO A 296 0.66 -19.15 2.46
N ALA A 297 0.78 -18.16 3.35
CA ALA A 297 2.04 -17.86 4.02
C ALA A 297 2.45 -19.03 4.94
N ARG A 298 3.75 -19.34 4.99
CA ARG A 298 4.30 -20.54 5.64
C ARG A 298 5.12 -20.17 6.88
N PHE A 299 4.44 -20.09 8.02
CA PHE A 299 5.09 -19.83 9.31
C PHE A 299 5.64 -21.13 9.92
N ALA A 300 6.72 -21.66 9.32
CA ALA A 300 7.40 -22.88 9.76
C ALA A 300 8.15 -22.71 11.10
#